data_AF-A0A7C4KJF2-F1
#
_entry.id   AF-A0A7C4KJF2-F1
#
_cell.length_a   1.000
_cell.length_b   1.000
_cell.length_c   1.000
_cell.angle_alpha   90.00
_cell.angle_beta   90.00
_cell.angle_gamma   90.00
#
_symmetry.space_group_name_H-M   'P 1'
#
loop_
_entity.id
_entity.type
_entity.pdbx_description
1 polymer ?
#
loop_
_entity_poly.entity_id
_entity_poly.type
_entity_poly.pdbx_seq_one_letter_code
_entity_poly.pdbx_strand_id
1 'polypeptide(L)'
;MTDLSLARTYGTIGLLAHNTLAGASFSRLKTGQSLQLIAQDGSVTAYRIISIEKYRALTPSSPKSDFSPLDSPGNRMTAAELFNHIYATGKGKRLVLQTCLEANGNPSWGRLFIIAELETGNASSPSPVILYDPAPAWAPGDTLVAR
;
A
#
# COMPACT_ATOMS: atom_id res chain seq x y z
N MET A 1 -0.66 10.60 1.51
CA MET A 1 -0.48 9.53 0.54
C MET A 1 -0.88 10.01 -0.82
N THR A 2 0.01 9.85 -1.78
CA THR A 2 -0.22 10.32 -3.14
C THR A 2 -0.78 9.18 -3.97
N ASP A 3 -1.77 9.43 -4.83
CA ASP A 3 -2.28 8.42 -5.77
C ASP A 3 -1.22 8.06 -6.82
N LEU A 4 -1.04 6.76 -7.05
CA LEU A 4 -0.21 6.22 -8.12
C LEU A 4 -1.06 6.03 -9.36
N SER A 5 -1.21 7.09 -10.13
CA SER A 5 -2.06 7.10 -11.33
C SER A 5 -1.69 6.01 -12.35
N LEU A 6 -0.42 5.58 -12.41
CA LEU A 6 0.00 4.45 -13.25
C LEU A 6 -0.65 3.11 -12.84
N ALA A 7 -0.95 2.89 -11.56
CA ALA A 7 -1.62 1.67 -11.12
C ALA A 7 -3.06 1.56 -11.65
N ARG A 8 -3.71 2.70 -11.93
CA ARG A 8 -5.09 2.77 -12.43
C ARG A 8 -5.24 2.13 -13.81
N THR A 9 -4.18 2.07 -14.61
CA THR A 9 -4.20 1.39 -15.94
C THR A 9 -4.47 -0.11 -15.82
N TYR A 10 -4.23 -0.69 -14.64
CA TYR A 10 -4.52 -2.09 -14.30
C TYR A 10 -5.78 -2.24 -13.44
N GLY A 11 -6.52 -1.14 -13.22
CA GLY A 11 -7.66 -1.07 -12.30
C GLY A 11 -7.27 -1.17 -10.82
N THR A 12 -6.00 -0.95 -10.48
CA THR A 12 -5.52 -0.94 -9.10
C THR A 12 -5.48 0.49 -8.57
N ILE A 13 -5.98 0.69 -7.35
CA ILE A 13 -5.79 1.94 -6.61
C ILE A 13 -4.48 1.82 -5.84
N GLY A 14 -3.48 2.64 -6.17
CA GLY A 14 -2.20 2.66 -5.46
C GLY A 14 -2.06 3.95 -4.64
N LEU A 15 -1.82 3.85 -3.33
CA LEU A 15 -1.67 5.01 -2.44
C LEU A 15 -0.28 4.99 -1.78
N LEU A 16 0.54 6.02 -2.04
CA LEU A 16 1.93 6.13 -1.56
C LEU A 16 2.03 7.00 -0.31
N ALA A 17 2.36 6.44 0.84
CA ALA A 17 2.58 7.17 2.08
C ALA A 17 4.06 7.41 2.38
N HIS A 18 4.40 8.59 2.90
CA HIS A 18 5.68 8.80 3.59
C HIS A 18 5.77 7.91 4.85
N ASN A 19 6.94 7.32 5.08
CA ASN A 19 7.22 6.36 6.15
C ASN A 19 7.14 6.94 7.57
N THR A 20 7.29 8.26 7.73
CA THR A 20 7.18 8.98 9.01
C THR A 20 5.79 9.54 9.30
N LEU A 21 4.86 9.48 8.33
CA LEU A 21 3.48 9.96 8.46
C LEU A 21 2.51 8.78 8.48
N ALA A 22 1.53 8.74 7.58
CA ALA A 22 0.58 7.63 7.44
C ALA A 22 1.28 6.27 7.28
N GLY A 23 2.48 6.23 6.70
CA GLY A 23 3.29 5.00 6.57
C GLY A 23 3.78 4.42 7.90
N ALA A 24 3.92 5.21 8.96
CA ALA A 24 4.31 4.69 10.28
C ALA A 24 3.25 3.72 10.82
N SER A 25 1.97 4.02 10.54
CA SER A 25 0.83 3.21 10.94
C SER A 25 0.65 1.94 10.08
N PHE A 26 1.25 1.87 8.88
CA PHE A 26 1.15 0.69 8.00
C PHE A 26 1.78 -0.55 8.64
N SER A 27 2.80 -0.37 9.47
CA SER A 27 3.46 -1.44 10.21
C SER A 27 2.53 -2.22 11.15
N ARG A 28 1.40 -1.63 11.56
CA ARG A 28 0.41 -2.25 12.46
C ARG A 28 -0.65 -3.06 11.72
N LEU A 29 -0.73 -2.92 10.40
CA LEU A 29 -1.70 -3.62 9.57
C LEU A 29 -1.34 -5.10 9.43
N LYS A 30 -2.35 -5.95 9.34
CA LYS A 30 -2.23 -7.40 9.29
C LYS A 30 -3.11 -7.98 8.20
N THR A 31 -2.64 -9.06 7.57
CA THR A 31 -3.45 -9.87 6.66
C THR A 31 -4.76 -10.27 7.32
N GLY A 32 -5.85 -10.19 6.57
CA GLY A 32 -7.22 -10.48 7.00
C GLY A 32 -7.99 -9.28 7.52
N GLN A 33 -7.36 -8.15 7.84
CA GLN A 33 -8.05 -6.92 8.26
C GLN A 33 -8.78 -6.25 7.10
N SER A 34 -9.93 -5.61 7.40
CA SER A 34 -10.66 -4.80 6.42
C SER A 34 -10.17 -3.34 6.41
N LEU A 35 -10.05 -2.79 5.21
CA LEU A 35 -9.82 -1.38 4.91
C LEU A 35 -11.10 -0.80 4.31
N GLN A 36 -11.44 0.44 4.64
CA GLN A 36 -12.51 1.19 4.00
C GLN A 36 -11.93 2.39 3.27
N LEU A 37 -12.15 2.47 1.97
CA LEU A 37 -11.82 3.63 1.16
C LEU A 37 -13.06 4.50 1.02
N ILE A 38 -12.97 5.74 1.52
CA ILE A 38 -13.99 6.77 1.38
C ILE A 38 -13.56 7.71 0.25
N ALA A 39 -14.34 7.74 -0.83
CA ALA A 39 -14.11 8.62 -1.97
C ALA A 39 -14.66 10.03 -1.74
N GLN A 40 -14.32 10.96 -2.63
CA GLN A 40 -14.77 12.37 -2.58
C GLN A 40 -16.28 12.55 -2.53
N ASP A 41 -17.04 11.66 -3.18
CA ASP A 41 -18.50 11.68 -3.18
C ASP A 41 -19.12 11.06 -1.91
N GLY A 42 -18.28 10.62 -0.97
CA GLY A 42 -18.69 9.95 0.26
C GLY A 42 -18.98 8.45 0.09
N SER A 43 -18.82 7.89 -1.10
CA SER A 43 -18.97 6.45 -1.30
C SER A 43 -17.90 5.67 -0.52
N VAL A 44 -18.31 4.56 0.08
CA VAL A 44 -17.45 3.71 0.91
C VAL A 44 -17.26 2.38 0.21
N THR A 45 -16.00 2.01 -0.04
CA THR A 45 -15.63 0.71 -0.62
C THR A 45 -14.78 -0.08 0.37
N ALA A 46 -15.19 -1.30 0.68
CA ALA A 46 -14.45 -2.19 1.57
C ALA A 46 -13.46 -3.07 0.81
N TYR A 47 -12.26 -3.21 1.36
CA TYR A 47 -11.20 -4.08 0.88
C TYR A 47 -10.69 -4.94 2.03
N ARG A 48 -10.20 -6.14 1.74
CA ARG A 48 -9.57 -7.00 2.75
C ARG A 48 -8.10 -7.21 2.41
N ILE A 49 -7.23 -7.01 3.40
CA ILE A 49 -5.79 -7.22 3.22
C ILE A 49 -5.54 -8.71 2.98
N ILE A 50 -4.98 -9.04 1.83
CA ILE A 50 -4.65 -10.42 1.42
C ILE A 50 -3.16 -10.72 1.54
N SER A 51 -2.30 -9.70 1.45
CA SER A 51 -0.85 -9.86 1.51
C SER A 51 -0.18 -8.59 2.04
N ILE A 52 0.95 -8.76 2.72
CA ILE A 52 1.84 -7.68 3.13
C ILE A 52 3.24 -8.09 2.72
N GLU A 53 3.85 -7.34 1.81
CA GLU A 53 5.10 -7.72 1.18
C GLU A 53 6.17 -6.66 1.41
N LYS A 54 7.39 -7.10 1.70
CA LYS A 54 8.52 -6.24 2.01
C LYS A 54 9.69 -6.54 1.10
N TYR A 55 10.29 -5.48 0.59
CA TYR A 55 11.40 -5.56 -0.35
C TYR A 55 12.54 -4.63 0.07
N ARG A 56 13.77 -5.13 0.04
CA ARG A 56 14.98 -4.29 0.15
C ARG A 56 15.35 -3.75 -1.23
N ALA A 57 15.60 -2.45 -1.32
CA ALA A 57 16.20 -1.86 -2.51
C ALA A 57 17.71 -2.15 -2.53
N LEU A 58 18.24 -2.68 -3.64
CA LEU A 58 19.68 -2.92 -3.79
C LEU A 58 20.45 -1.60 -3.98
N THR A 59 19.80 -0.59 -4.56
CA THR A 59 20.31 0.78 -4.70
C THR A 59 19.26 1.75 -4.14
N PRO A 60 19.20 1.97 -2.82
CA PRO A 60 18.12 2.74 -2.16
C PRO A 60 17.91 4.17 -2.66
N SER A 61 18.93 4.80 -3.22
CA SER A 61 18.87 6.14 -3.81
C SER A 61 18.29 6.18 -5.23
N SER A 62 18.04 5.01 -5.84
CA SER A 62 17.54 4.90 -7.21
C SER A 62 16.09 4.39 -7.25
N PRO A 63 15.16 5.09 -7.92
CA PRO A 63 13.80 4.59 -8.15
C PRO A 63 13.75 3.42 -9.15
N LYS A 64 14.84 3.19 -9.92
CA LYS A 64 14.99 2.06 -10.85
C LYS A 64 15.84 0.92 -10.25
N SER A 65 15.96 0.88 -8.92
CA SER A 65 16.67 -0.19 -8.23
C SER A 65 16.07 -1.55 -8.56
N ASP A 66 16.90 -2.59 -8.47
CA ASP A 66 16.43 -3.94 -8.25
C ASP A 66 16.02 -4.12 -6.79
N PHE A 67 15.10 -5.03 -6.55
CA PHE A 67 14.51 -5.29 -5.25
C PHE A 67 14.66 -6.76 -4.89
N SER A 68 14.98 -7.03 -3.63
CA SER A 68 14.99 -8.39 -3.06
C SER A 68 13.87 -8.50 -2.03
N PRO A 69 12.95 -9.47 -2.15
CA PRO A 69 11.99 -9.78 -1.11
C PRO A 69 12.72 -10.08 0.20
N LEU A 70 12.15 -9.67 1.33
CA LEU A 70 12.72 -9.96 2.66
C LEU A 70 12.41 -11.40 3.09
N ASP A 71 11.24 -11.93 2.73
CA ASP A 71 10.81 -13.27 3.13
C ASP A 71 11.37 -14.39 2.25
N SER A 72 11.96 -14.04 1.10
CA SER A 72 12.64 -14.97 0.20
C SER A 72 13.85 -14.30 -0.45
N PRO A 73 14.93 -14.09 0.32
CA PRO A 73 16.14 -13.45 -0.17
C PRO A 73 16.75 -14.26 -1.33
N GLY A 74 16.97 -13.63 -2.48
CA GLY A 74 17.54 -14.28 -3.68
C GLY A 74 16.67 -14.14 -4.92
N ASN A 75 15.35 -14.01 -4.77
CA ASN A 75 14.42 -13.80 -5.88
C ASN A 75 14.34 -12.31 -6.24
N ARG A 76 15.39 -11.81 -6.89
CA ARG A 76 15.46 -10.39 -7.29
C ARG A 76 14.44 -10.08 -8.37
N MET A 77 13.86 -8.89 -8.27
CA MET A 77 12.97 -8.31 -9.27
C MET A 77 13.48 -6.92 -9.63
N THR A 78 13.46 -6.59 -10.91
CA THR A 78 13.61 -5.20 -11.37
C THR A 78 12.45 -4.34 -10.86
N ALA A 79 12.61 -3.01 -10.89
CA ALA A 79 11.52 -2.10 -10.53
C ALA A 79 10.24 -2.33 -11.36
N ALA A 80 10.38 -2.70 -12.64
CA ALA A 80 9.25 -2.99 -13.53
C ALA A 80 8.56 -4.32 -13.18
N GLU A 81 9.34 -5.37 -12.91
CA GLU A 81 8.79 -6.67 -12.48
C GLU A 81 8.07 -6.55 -11.14
N LEU A 82 8.67 -5.84 -10.18
CA LEU A 82 8.04 -5.58 -8.88
C LEU A 82 6.75 -4.77 -9.06
N PHE A 83 6.77 -3.73 -9.89
CA PHE A 83 5.57 -2.95 -10.18
C PHE A 83 4.45 -3.82 -10.76
N ASN A 84 4.77 -4.65 -11.75
CA ASN A 84 3.79 -5.56 -12.36
C ASN A 84 3.26 -6.58 -11.35
N HIS A 85 4.14 -7.17 -10.55
CA HIS A 85 3.77 -8.12 -9.50
C HIS A 85 2.77 -7.51 -8.50
N ILE A 86 3.03 -6.30 -8.03
CA ILE A 86 2.20 -5.62 -7.02
C ILE A 86 0.91 -5.04 -7.62
N TYR A 87 1.01 -4.30 -8.73
CA TYR A 87 -0.06 -3.43 -9.23
C TYR A 87 -0.81 -3.99 -10.44
N ALA A 88 -0.16 -4.79 -11.29
CA ALA A 88 -0.77 -5.32 -12.51
C ALA A 88 -1.54 -6.63 -12.30
N THR A 89 -1.44 -7.22 -11.10
CA THR A 89 -2.19 -8.42 -10.72
C THR A 89 -3.47 -8.04 -9.96
N GLY A 90 -4.51 -8.88 -9.99
CA GLY A 90 -5.78 -8.65 -9.25
C GLY A 90 -7.01 -8.20 -10.06
N LYS A 91 -6.93 -8.21 -11.41
CA LYS A 91 -8.08 -7.99 -12.33
C LYS A 91 -8.92 -6.74 -12.01
N GLY A 92 -8.28 -5.64 -11.60
CA GLY A 92 -8.92 -4.36 -11.33
C GLY A 92 -9.73 -4.26 -10.04
N LYS A 93 -9.47 -5.12 -9.06
CA LYS A 93 -10.17 -5.14 -7.76
C LYS A 93 -9.27 -4.85 -6.57
N ARG A 94 -8.13 -4.19 -6.79
CA ARG A 94 -7.05 -4.13 -5.81
C ARG A 94 -6.83 -2.72 -5.29
N LEU A 95 -6.57 -2.64 -3.99
CA LEU A 95 -6.06 -1.48 -3.29
C LEU A 95 -4.66 -1.83 -2.76
N VAL A 96 -3.67 -1.00 -3.08
CA VAL A 96 -2.29 -1.15 -2.62
C VAL A 96 -1.89 0.09 -1.83
N LEU A 97 -1.45 -0.11 -0.59
CA LEU A 97 -0.80 0.92 0.20
C LEU A 97 0.71 0.71 0.16
N GLN A 98 1.47 1.71 -0.28
CA GLN A 98 2.93 1.64 -0.38
C GLN A 98 3.59 2.63 0.59
N THR A 99 4.65 2.22 1.27
CA THR A 99 5.54 3.15 1.99
C THR A 99 7.00 2.71 1.95
N CYS A 100 7.92 3.62 2.31
CA CYS A 100 9.34 3.29 2.46
C CYS A 100 9.60 2.55 3.77
N LEU A 101 10.58 1.65 3.76
CA LEU A 101 11.12 1.02 4.97
C LEU A 101 12.47 1.64 5.29
N GLU A 102 12.65 2.03 6.54
CA GLU A 102 13.92 2.48 7.08
C GLU A 102 14.65 1.31 7.74
N ALA A 103 15.94 1.16 7.44
CA ALA A 103 16.83 0.30 8.19
C ALA A 103 18.26 0.83 8.12
N ASN A 104 19.04 0.61 9.17
CA ASN A 104 20.45 1.03 9.26
C ASN A 104 20.66 2.53 8.96
N GLY A 105 19.72 3.39 9.38
CA GLY A 105 19.78 4.84 9.15
C GLY A 105 19.47 5.28 7.72
N ASN A 106 18.99 4.40 6.84
CA ASN A 106 18.58 4.75 5.48
C ASN A 106 17.05 4.71 5.34
N PRO A 107 16.36 5.87 5.23
CA PRO A 107 14.89 5.94 5.17
C PRO A 107 14.30 5.37 3.88
N SER A 108 15.14 5.15 2.86
CA SER A 108 14.76 4.59 1.56
C SER A 108 15.22 3.14 1.39
N TRP A 109 15.71 2.50 2.46
CA TRP A 109 16.32 1.16 2.44
C TRP A 109 15.43 0.09 1.78
N GLY A 110 14.13 0.17 1.98
CA GLY A 110 13.18 -0.77 1.39
C GLY A 110 11.81 -0.19 1.09
N ARG A 111 10.90 -1.06 0.69
CA ARG A 111 9.49 -0.76 0.41
C ARG A 111 8.60 -1.78 1.10
N LEU A 112 7.49 -1.29 1.64
CA LEU A 112 6.40 -2.07 2.20
C LEU A 112 5.19 -1.87 1.30
N PHE A 113 4.53 -2.97 0.95
CA PHE A 113 3.29 -3.01 0.21
C PHE A 113 2.24 -3.75 1.03
N ILE A 114 1.10 -3.12 1.25
CA ILE A 114 -0.10 -3.77 1.81
C ILE A 114 -1.06 -3.94 0.65
N ILE A 115 -1.37 -5.18 0.32
CA ILE A 115 -2.17 -5.55 -0.82
C ILE A 115 -3.53 -6.01 -0.31
N ALA A 116 -4.58 -5.33 -0.73
CA ALA A 116 -5.95 -5.63 -0.38
C ALA A 116 -6.82 -5.80 -1.63
N GLU A 117 -7.79 -6.69 -1.55
CA GLU A 117 -8.74 -6.93 -2.64
C GLU A 117 -10.16 -6.58 -2.20
N LEU A 118 -10.98 -6.16 -3.17
CA LEU A 118 -12.37 -5.75 -2.95
C LEU A 118 -13.12 -6.84 -2.17
N GLU A 119 -13.71 -6.47 -1.04
CA GLU A 119 -14.47 -7.39 -0.21
C GLU A 119 -15.88 -7.52 -0.80
N THR A 120 -16.11 -8.57 -1.60
CA THR A 120 -17.45 -8.91 -2.10
C THR A 120 -18.19 -9.72 -1.04
N GLY A 121 -18.93 -9.06 -0.15
CA GLY A 121 -19.72 -9.70 0.91
C GLY A 121 -19.97 -8.76 2.10
N ASN A 122 -20.71 -9.22 3.12
CA ASN A 122 -20.88 -8.46 4.36
C ASN A 122 -19.52 -8.36 5.07
N ALA A 123 -19.01 -7.12 5.21
CA ALA A 123 -17.76 -6.81 5.88
C ALA A 123 -17.74 -7.44 7.28
N SER A 124 -16.76 -8.31 7.54
CA SER A 124 -16.73 -9.16 8.75
C SER A 124 -15.74 -8.67 9.82
N SER A 125 -15.09 -7.53 9.62
CA SER A 125 -14.19 -6.95 10.62
C SER A 125 -14.91 -5.89 11.47
N PRO A 126 -14.96 -6.02 12.81
CA PRO A 126 -15.68 -5.10 13.69
C PRO A 126 -15.04 -3.71 13.80
N SER A 127 -13.87 -3.48 13.21
CA SER A 127 -13.20 -2.17 13.19
C SER A 127 -12.35 -2.03 11.92
N PRO A 128 -12.92 -1.47 10.84
CA PRO A 128 -12.17 -1.22 9.61
C PRO A 128 -11.21 -0.06 9.78
N VAL A 129 -10.09 -0.10 9.06
CA VAL A 129 -9.16 1.02 8.95
C VAL A 129 -9.65 1.96 7.86
N ILE A 130 -9.86 3.23 8.20
CA ILE A 130 -10.46 4.22 7.29
C ILE A 130 -9.38 4.96 6.50
N LEU A 131 -9.57 5.01 5.18
CA LEU A 131 -8.77 5.69 4.19
C LEU A 131 -9.63 6.74 3.49
N TYR A 132 -9.09 7.96 3.30
CA TYR A 132 -9.74 9.00 2.51
C TYR A 132 -8.96 9.27 1.23
N ASP A 133 -9.66 9.40 0.11
CA ASP A 133 -9.12 9.78 -1.19
C ASP A 133 -9.88 11.00 -1.76
N PRO A 134 -9.30 12.22 -1.71
CA PRO A 134 -8.07 12.62 -1.04
C PRO A 134 -8.31 12.89 0.45
N ALA A 135 -7.22 13.06 1.18
CA ALA A 135 -7.17 13.49 2.57
C ALA A 135 -8.01 14.75 2.92
N PRO A 136 -9.03 14.68 3.79
CA PRO A 136 -9.63 15.88 4.34
C PRO A 136 -8.71 16.54 5.37
N ALA A 137 -8.75 17.87 5.46
CA ALA A 137 -7.90 18.66 6.37
C ALA A 137 -8.08 18.34 7.86
N TRP A 138 -9.20 17.71 8.24
CA TRP A 138 -9.62 17.46 9.62
C TRP A 138 -9.49 15.99 10.07
N ALA A 139 -8.92 15.10 9.25
CA ALA A 139 -8.90 13.67 9.54
C ALA A 139 -8.24 13.30 10.90
N PRO A 140 -8.89 12.47 11.75
CA PRO A 140 -8.37 12.06 13.06
C PRO A 140 -7.15 11.12 12.97
N GLY A 141 -6.40 10.98 14.07
CA GLY A 141 -5.06 10.36 14.10
C GLY A 141 -4.97 8.85 13.79
N ASP A 142 -6.06 8.11 13.90
CA ASP A 142 -6.13 6.70 13.48
C ASP A 142 -6.50 6.53 12.00
N THR A 143 -6.84 7.64 11.33
CA THR A 143 -7.12 7.68 9.89
C THR A 143 -5.82 7.65 9.10
N LEU A 144 -5.79 6.81 8.09
CA LEU A 144 -4.70 6.73 7.13
C LEU A 144 -5.02 7.66 5.94
N VAL A 145 -4.33 8.79 5.85
CA VAL A 145 -4.77 9.96 5.08
C VAL A 145 -3.95 10.17 3.80
N ALA A 146 -4.61 10.06 2.62
CA ALA A 146 -3.99 10.23 1.31
C ALA A 146 -3.79 11.72 0.88
N ARG A 147 -2.75 12.39 1.42
CA ARG A 147 -2.07 13.58 0.84
C ARG A 147 -1.29 13.35 -0.45
#